data_AF-A0A968LV71-F1
#
_entry.id   AF-A0A968LV71-F1
#
_cell.length_a   1.000
_cell.length_b   1.000
_cell.length_c   1.000
_cell.angle_alpha   90.00
_cell.angle_beta   90.00
_cell.angle_gamma   90.00
#
_symmetry.space_group_name_H-M   'P 1'
#
loop_
_entity.id
_entity.type
_entity.pdbx_description
1 polymer ?
#
loop_
_entity_poly.entity_id
_entity_poly.type
_entity_poly.pdbx_seq_one_letter_code
_entity_poly.pdbx_strand_id
1 'polypeptide(L)' 'FDSVTLYGEDPAVRPDIYGKIGNSGVNIATLDDMKKLYSGFDLCAPSTSVSMTINPTAIAPSSGKAS' A
#
# COMPACT_ATOMS: atom_id res chain seq x y z
N PHE A 1 -3.61 0.78 5.87
CA PHE A 1 -3.02 -0.23 4.98
C PHE A 1 -2.68 -1.46 5.79
N ASP A 2 -2.55 -2.62 5.16
CA ASP A 2 -2.08 -3.82 5.87
C ASP A 2 -0.63 -3.68 6.31
N SER A 3 -0.17 -4.59 7.18
CA SER A 3 1.21 -4.53 7.68
C SER A 3 2.26 -4.66 6.57
N VAL A 4 1.99 -5.44 5.51
CA VAL A 4 2.89 -5.60 4.36
C VAL A 4 3.14 -4.23 3.69
N THR A 5 2.08 -3.48 3.44
CA THR A 5 2.17 -2.12 2.87
C THR A 5 2.79 -1.12 3.86
N LEU A 6 2.42 -1.16 5.14
CA LEU A 6 2.92 -0.22 6.15
C LEU A 6 4.44 -0.31 6.39
N TYR A 7 5.04 -1.45 6.08
CA TYR A 7 6.48 -1.70 6.19
C TYR A 7 7.22 -1.67 4.84
N GLY A 8 6.54 -1.33 3.74
CA GLY A 8 7.19 -1.20 2.43
C GLY A 8 7.63 -2.54 1.82
N GLU A 9 6.94 -3.63 2.16
CA GLU A 9 7.22 -4.98 1.67
C GLU A 9 6.33 -5.34 0.47
N ASP A 10 6.86 -6.16 -0.45
CA ASP A 10 6.08 -6.73 -1.55
C ASP A 10 5.23 -7.92 -1.03
N PRO A 11 3.98 -8.10 -1.51
CA PRO A 11 3.22 -9.31 -1.24
C PRO A 11 3.93 -10.53 -1.82
N ALA A 12 4.06 -11.58 -1.01
CA ALA A 12 4.77 -12.80 -1.38
C ALA A 12 4.09 -14.04 -0.80
N VAL A 13 4.32 -15.19 -1.43
CA VAL A 13 3.83 -16.50 -0.97
C VAL A 13 4.57 -17.03 0.26
N ARG A 14 5.63 -16.34 0.71
CA ARG A 14 6.38 -16.72 1.90
C ARG A 14 5.44 -16.69 3.11
N PRO A 15 5.37 -17.73 3.96
CA PRO A 15 4.33 -17.85 4.99
C PRO A 15 4.22 -16.66 5.96
N ASP A 16 5.35 -16.03 6.30
CA ASP A 16 5.45 -14.87 7.18
C ASP A 16 4.93 -13.55 6.56
N ILE A 17 4.76 -13.50 5.24
CA ILE A 17 4.17 -12.39 4.48
C ILE A 17 2.73 -12.74 4.08
N TYR A 18 2.51 -13.93 3.51
CA TYR A 18 1.22 -14.33 2.93
C TYR A 18 0.07 -14.21 3.93
N GLY A 19 0.25 -14.69 5.17
CA GLY A 19 -0.77 -14.60 6.21
C GLY A 19 -1.08 -13.18 6.70
N LYS A 20 -0.33 -12.17 6.25
CA LYS A 20 -0.50 -10.76 6.61
C LYS A 20 -1.10 -9.91 5.49
N ILE A 21 -1.12 -10.43 4.25
CA ILE A 21 -1.66 -9.70 3.09
C ILE A 21 -3.15 -9.46 3.31
N GLY A 22 -3.56 -8.19 3.24
CA GLY A 22 -4.96 -7.77 3.42
C GLY A 22 -5.49 -7.88 4.86
N ASN A 23 -4.65 -8.30 5.82
CA ASN A 23 -5.07 -8.39 7.21
C ASN A 23 -5.03 -6.99 7.85
N SER A 24 -6.13 -6.62 8.51
CA SER A 24 -6.29 -5.32 9.19
C SER A 24 -6.09 -4.07 8.31
N GLY A 25 -6.23 -4.21 6.98
CA GLY A 25 -6.15 -3.07 6.05
C GLY A 25 -6.02 -3.50 4.59
N VAL A 26 -6.13 -2.53 3.67
CA VAL A 26 -5.91 -2.76 2.24
C VAL A 26 -4.43 -2.99 1.95
N ASN A 27 -4.12 -3.99 1.10
CA ASN A 27 -2.78 -4.22 0.56
C ASN A 27 -2.60 -3.37 -0.71
N ILE A 28 -1.57 -2.53 -0.74
CA ILE A 28 -1.23 -1.71 -1.90
C ILE A 28 0.25 -1.91 -2.18
N ALA A 29 0.55 -2.64 -3.25
CA ALA A 29 1.93 -2.92 -3.67
C ALA A 29 2.32 -2.16 -4.94
N THR A 30 1.33 -1.82 -5.77
CA THR A 30 1.57 -1.22 -7.09
C THR A 30 0.76 0.07 -7.28
N LEU A 31 1.19 0.86 -8.27
CA LEU A 31 0.43 2.05 -8.70
C LEU A 31 -0.98 1.67 -9.19
N ASP A 32 -1.16 0.50 -9.80
CA ASP A 32 -2.47 0.08 -10.29
C ASP A 32 -3.42 -0.29 -9.13
N ASP A 33 -2.89 -0.77 -8.01
CA ASP A 33 -3.69 -0.99 -6.81
C ASP A 33 -4.16 0.35 -6.21
N MET A 34 -3.31 1.38 -6.23
CA MET A 34 -3.71 2.75 -5.86
C MET A 34 -4.78 3.32 -6.80
N LYS A 35 -4.65 3.09 -8.11
CA LYS A 35 -5.69 3.52 -9.07
C LYS A 35 -7.03 2.82 -8.81
N LYS A 36 -7.00 1.52 -8.50
CA LYS A 36 -8.22 0.77 -8.14
C LYS A 36 -8.82 1.30 -6.84
N LEU A 37 -7.99 1.56 -5.83
CA LEU A 37 -8.42 2.09 -4.52
C LEU A 37 -9.21 3.39 -4.66
N TYR A 38 -8.78 4.29 -5.55
CA TYR A 38 -9.43 5.58 -5.79
C TYR A 38 -10.36 5.60 -7.00
N SER A 39 -10.60 4.46 -7.65
CA SER A 39 -11.47 4.42 -8.81
C SER A 39 -12.89 4.88 -8.45
N GLY A 40 -13.47 5.76 -9.29
CA GLY A 40 -14.78 6.36 -9.06
C GLY A 40 -14.79 7.65 -8.24
N PHE A 41 -13.64 8.09 -7.71
CA PHE A 41 -13.49 9.40 -7.05
C PHE A 41 -12.75 10.40 -7.94
N ASP A 42 -13.29 11.61 -8.08
CA ASP A 42 -12.53 12.73 -8.61
C ASP A 42 -11.65 13.31 -7.49
N LEU A 43 -10.36 12.97 -7.53
CA LEU A 43 -9.37 13.42 -6.56
C LEU A 43 -9.04 14.92 -6.69
N CYS A 44 -9.41 15.57 -7.79
CA CYS A 44 -9.22 17.00 -8.00
C CYS A 44 -10.44 17.82 -7.58
N ALA A 45 -11.58 17.19 -7.28
CA ALA A 45 -12.76 17.90 -6.85
C ALA A 45 -12.52 18.59 -5.49
N PRO A 46 -12.92 19.86 -5.31
CA PRO A 46 -12.69 20.61 -4.08
C PRO A 46 -13.44 20.05 -2.87
N SER A 47 -14.45 19.21 -3.10
CA SER A 47 -15.20 18.48 -2.07
C SER A 47 -14.62 17.10 -1.75
N THR A 48 -13.57 16.67 -2.44
CA THR A 48 -12.91 15.39 -2.19
C THR A 48 -11.66 15.64 -1.33
N SER A 49 -11.57 14.93 -0.22
CA SER A 49 -10.34 14.85 0.58
C SER A 49 -10.10 13.40 0.98
N VAL A 50 -8.84 12.97 0.88
CA VAL A 50 -8.42 11.61 1.19
C VAL A 50 -7.34 11.67 2.26
N SER A 51 -7.52 10.93 3.35
CA SER A 51 -6.50 10.75 4.38
C SER A 51 -5.94 9.33 4.31
N MET A 52 -4.63 9.21 4.47
CA MET A 52 -3.91 7.94 4.46
C MET A 52 -3.09 7.84 5.74
N THR A 53 -3.31 6.78 6.52
CA THR A 53 -2.49 6.47 7.70
C THR A 53 -1.33 5.57 7.26
N ILE A 54 -0.19 6.19 6.94
CA ILE A 54 1.03 5.52 6.47
C ILE A 54 2.20 5.85 7.40
N ASN A 55 3.15 4.92 7.54
CA ASN A 55 4.39 5.15 8.28
C ASN A 55 5.51 5.59 7.32
N PRO A 56 6.54 6.33 7.79
CA PRO A 56 7.69 6.71 6.96
C PRO A 56 8.43 5.52 6.34
N THR A 57 8.43 4.36 7.01
CA THR A 57 9.04 3.11 6.53
C THR A 57 8.43 2.60 5.22
N ALA A 58 7.18 2.93 4.93
CA ALA A 58 6.54 2.54 3.68
C ALA A 58 7.06 3.32 2.46
N ILE A 59 7.72 4.47 2.68
CA ILE A 59 8.28 5.34 1.62
C ILE A 59 9.77 5.06 1.42
N ALA A 60 10.43 4.44 2.41
CA ALA A 60 11.81 4.01 2.27
C ALA A 60 11.86 2.87 1.24
N PRO A 61 12.70 2.95 0.20
CA PRO A 61 12.90 1.84 -0.70
C PRO A 61 13.33 0.64 0.16
N SER A 62 12.68 -0.51 -0.02
CA SER A 62 13.15 -1.75 0.59
C SER A 62 14.62 -1.89 0.22
N SER A 63 15.48 -1.79 1.24
CA SER A 63 16.93 -1.81 1.10
C SER A 63 17.31 -3.21 0.59
N GLY A 64 17.30 -3.41 -0.74
CA GLY A 64 17.52 -4.74 -1.31
C GLY A 64 17.11 -4.98 -2.76
N LYS A 65 16.68 -3.99 -3.55
CA LYS A 65 16.51 -4.15 -5.01
C LYS A 65 17.03 -2.94 -5.78
N ALA A 66 18.35 -2.73 -5.74
CA ALA A 66 19.06 -2.18 -6.88
C ALA A 66 19.68 -3.38 -7.61
N SER A 67 19.35 -3.48 -8.89
CA SER A 67 19.85 -4.42 -9.91
C SER A 67 21.36 -4.64 -9.89
#